data_AF-A0A6A6FXT7-F1
#
_entry.id   AF-A0A6A6FXT7-F1
#
_cell.length_a   1.000
_cell.length_b   1.000
_cell.length_c   1.000
_cell.angle_alpha   90.00
_cell.angle_beta   90.00
_cell.angle_gamma   90.00
#
_symmetry.space_group_name_H-M   'P 1'
#
loop_
_entity.id
_entity.type
_entity.pdbx_description
1 polymer ?
#
loop_
_entity_poly.entity_id
_entity_poly.type
_entity_poly.pdbx_seq_one_letter_code
_entity_poly.pdbx_strand_id
1 'polypeptide(L)'
;MALAPKFAGQKFVAKASPETLHTLELFLDYVCPFSKKQFDTIYDHVLPLVTKSYPSKLQFIFRQQIQPWHPSSTLVHEAGVAVLQTSPTKFWEFSKILFAAQADYFDANVVNEMRNDTYARLAKLAGTVEGIDEREIYRRLEISDKPDKDGGLNGGNLVTNDIKLLVKANRLQGIHVTPTVMFNGYPENGISSSFTKDDWEKWLEKNIV
;
A
#
# COMPACT_ATOMS: atom_id res chain seq x y z
N MET A 1 -1.27 12.95 -8.46
CA MET A 1 -2.72 12.97 -8.14
C MET A 1 -3.45 12.47 -9.36
N ALA A 2 -4.47 11.63 -9.18
CA ALA A 2 -5.29 11.17 -10.29
C ALA A 2 -6.05 12.32 -10.96
N LEU A 3 -6.42 12.13 -12.23
CA LEU A 3 -7.22 13.07 -13.02
C LEU A 3 -8.53 12.37 -13.41
N ALA A 4 -9.67 13.03 -13.17
CA ALA A 4 -10.97 12.46 -13.55
C ALA A 4 -11.09 12.28 -15.09
N PRO A 5 -11.74 11.21 -15.58
CA PRO A 5 -11.90 10.95 -17.02
C PRO A 5 -12.52 12.11 -17.80
N LYS A 6 -13.49 12.81 -17.21
CA LYS A 6 -14.13 13.99 -17.83
C LYS A 6 -13.15 15.15 -18.12
N PHE A 7 -11.99 15.16 -17.48
CA PHE A 7 -10.93 16.16 -17.69
C PHE A 7 -9.76 15.62 -18.51
N ALA A 8 -9.91 14.44 -19.14
CA ALA A 8 -8.85 13.76 -19.89
C ALA A 8 -8.16 14.64 -20.93
N GLY A 9 -8.87 15.60 -21.54
CA GLY A 9 -8.33 16.53 -22.53
C GLY A 9 -7.20 17.44 -22.02
N GLN A 10 -7.00 17.54 -20.70
CA GLN A 10 -5.85 18.25 -20.10
C GLN A 10 -4.54 17.48 -20.26
N LYS A 11 -4.59 16.15 -20.50
CA LYS A 11 -3.39 15.35 -20.71
C LYS A 11 -2.92 15.46 -22.15
N PHE A 12 -1.68 15.90 -22.33
CA PHE A 12 -0.96 15.73 -23.58
C PHE A 12 -0.12 14.46 -23.53
N VAL A 13 -0.24 13.58 -24.53
CA VAL A 13 0.57 12.36 -24.65
C VAL A 13 1.07 12.22 -26.09
N ALA A 14 2.39 12.04 -26.25
CA ALA A 14 3.04 12.16 -27.54
C ALA A 14 2.89 10.94 -28.49
N LYS A 15 2.61 9.74 -27.97
CA LYS A 15 2.58 8.50 -28.79
C LYS A 15 1.39 7.58 -28.53
N ALA A 16 0.99 7.37 -27.27
CA ALA A 16 -0.19 6.58 -26.92
C ALA A 16 -0.72 7.07 -25.57
N SER A 17 -1.96 7.57 -25.54
CA SER A 17 -2.63 7.86 -24.27
C SER A 17 -3.37 6.61 -23.84
N PRO A 18 -2.99 5.94 -22.74
CA PRO A 18 -3.94 5.04 -22.09
C PRO A 18 -5.23 5.81 -21.77
N GLU A 19 -6.36 5.12 -21.83
CA GLU A 19 -7.64 5.71 -21.43
C GLU A 19 -7.51 6.29 -20.02
N THR A 20 -8.13 7.45 -19.82
CA THR A 20 -8.17 8.05 -18.49
C THR A 20 -9.24 7.30 -17.70
N LEU A 21 -8.80 6.44 -16.79
CA LEU A 21 -9.69 5.70 -15.92
C LEU A 21 -10.07 6.53 -14.70
N HIS A 22 -11.26 6.27 -14.17
CA HIS A 22 -11.54 6.64 -12.80
C HIS A 22 -10.51 5.99 -11.87
N THR A 23 -10.05 6.72 -10.86
CA THR A 23 -9.02 6.22 -9.94
C THR A 23 -9.48 6.34 -8.50
N LEU A 24 -9.46 5.22 -7.78
CA LEU A 24 -9.53 5.19 -6.33
C LEU A 24 -8.13 5.02 -5.75
N GLU A 25 -7.67 5.98 -4.96
CA GLU A 25 -6.41 5.87 -4.22
C GLU A 25 -6.74 5.52 -2.75
N LEU A 26 -6.24 4.38 -2.28
CA LEU A 26 -6.47 3.86 -0.93
C LEU A 26 -5.24 4.11 -0.07
N PHE A 27 -5.33 5.02 0.90
CA PHE A 27 -4.25 5.31 1.84
C PHE A 27 -4.39 4.43 3.06
N LEU A 28 -3.53 3.44 3.17
CA LEU A 28 -3.66 2.34 4.11
C LEU A 28 -2.36 2.15 4.91
N ASP A 29 -2.53 1.87 6.20
CA ASP A 29 -1.45 1.45 7.10
C ASP A 29 -1.61 -0.04 7.43
N TYR A 30 -0.55 -0.83 7.24
CA TYR A 30 -0.58 -2.26 7.54
C TYR A 30 -0.82 -2.60 9.01
N VAL A 31 -0.55 -1.67 9.93
CA VAL A 31 -0.71 -1.83 11.39
C VAL A 31 -1.97 -1.10 11.89
N CYS A 32 -2.80 -0.56 11.00
CA CYS A 32 -4.09 0.02 11.36
C CYS A 32 -5.25 -1.00 11.21
N PRO A 33 -6.02 -1.31 12.28
CA PRO A 33 -7.12 -2.27 12.19
C PRO A 33 -8.24 -1.82 11.25
N PHE A 34 -8.48 -0.51 11.15
CA PHE A 34 -9.47 0.04 10.20
C PHE A 34 -9.00 -0.06 8.75
N SER A 35 -7.70 0.03 8.49
CA SER A 35 -7.14 -0.18 7.16
C SER A 35 -7.29 -1.64 6.74
N LYS A 36 -7.01 -2.59 7.64
CA LYS A 36 -7.27 -4.01 7.42
C LYS A 36 -8.73 -4.25 7.06
N LYS A 37 -9.66 -3.73 7.86
CA LYS A 37 -11.10 -3.89 7.63
C LYS A 37 -11.52 -3.41 6.24
N GLN A 38 -11.05 -2.24 5.83
CA GLN A 38 -11.35 -1.72 4.49
C GLN A 38 -10.71 -2.56 3.38
N PHE A 39 -9.45 -2.93 3.55
CA PHE A 39 -8.70 -3.69 2.55
C PHE A 39 -9.28 -5.09 2.35
N ASP A 40 -9.74 -5.76 3.41
CA ASP A 40 -10.37 -7.07 3.29
C ASP A 40 -11.60 -7.02 2.37
N THR A 41 -12.52 -6.06 2.59
CA THR A 41 -13.68 -5.87 1.71
C THR A 41 -13.25 -5.54 0.28
N ILE A 42 -12.27 -4.64 0.12
CA ILE A 42 -11.76 -4.26 -1.21
C ILE A 42 -11.23 -5.48 -1.95
N TYR A 43 -10.33 -6.23 -1.32
CA TYR A 43 -9.64 -7.36 -1.93
C TYR A 43 -10.59 -8.52 -2.23
N ASP A 44 -11.42 -8.90 -1.26
CA ASP A 44 -12.24 -10.11 -1.32
C ASP A 44 -13.52 -9.92 -2.15
N HIS A 45 -14.00 -8.68 -2.31
CA HIS A 45 -15.29 -8.41 -2.96
C HIS A 45 -15.22 -7.35 -4.07
N VAL A 46 -14.55 -6.22 -3.82
CA VAL A 46 -14.57 -5.09 -4.76
C VAL A 46 -13.67 -5.33 -5.97
N LEU A 47 -12.45 -5.84 -5.78
CA LEU A 47 -11.55 -6.14 -6.89
C LEU A 47 -12.18 -7.16 -7.88
N PRO A 48 -12.75 -8.31 -7.44
CA PRO A 48 -13.46 -9.21 -8.34
C PRO A 48 -14.62 -8.55 -9.10
N LEU A 49 -15.43 -7.74 -8.40
CA LEU A 49 -16.52 -6.99 -9.02
C LEU A 49 -16.01 -6.04 -10.11
N VAL A 50 -14.93 -5.31 -9.82
CA VAL A 50 -14.35 -4.33 -10.74
C VAL A 50 -13.73 -5.01 -11.96
N THR A 51 -13.05 -6.14 -11.79
CA THR A 51 -12.56 -6.96 -12.90
C THR A 51 -13.69 -7.41 -13.81
N LYS A 52 -14.87 -7.74 -13.26
CA LYS A 52 -16.03 -8.18 -14.04
C LYS A 52 -16.78 -7.04 -14.72
N SER A 53 -17.05 -5.96 -13.98
CA SER A 53 -18.02 -4.94 -14.38
C SER A 53 -17.41 -3.61 -14.85
N TYR A 54 -16.17 -3.31 -14.42
CA TYR A 54 -15.50 -2.03 -14.69
C TYR A 54 -14.03 -2.16 -15.19
N PRO A 55 -13.64 -3.21 -15.95
CA PRO A 55 -12.22 -3.51 -16.25
C PRO A 55 -11.49 -2.41 -17.04
N SER A 56 -12.22 -1.60 -17.79
CA SER A 56 -11.70 -0.48 -18.59
C SER A 56 -12.21 0.88 -18.11
N LYS A 57 -12.77 0.96 -16.90
CA LYS A 57 -13.34 2.21 -16.35
C LYS A 57 -12.70 2.65 -15.05
N LEU A 58 -12.22 1.70 -14.24
CA LEU A 58 -11.74 1.97 -12.89
C LEU A 58 -10.40 1.30 -12.64
N GLN A 59 -9.51 2.03 -11.96
CA GLN A 59 -8.28 1.51 -11.40
C GLN A 59 -8.16 1.86 -9.91
N PHE A 60 -7.37 1.05 -9.20
CA PHE A 60 -7.02 1.28 -7.81
C PHE A 60 -5.54 1.56 -7.66
N ILE A 61 -5.20 2.44 -6.72
CA ILE A 61 -3.83 2.67 -6.28
C ILE A 61 -3.77 2.43 -4.78
N PHE A 62 -2.99 1.44 -4.36
CA PHE A 62 -2.60 1.31 -2.96
C PHE A 62 -1.56 2.36 -2.62
N ARG A 63 -1.84 3.21 -1.64
CA ARG A 63 -0.93 4.22 -1.10
C ARG A 63 -0.52 3.80 0.30
N GLN A 64 0.75 3.46 0.46
CA GLN A 64 1.32 3.10 1.75
C GLN A 64 1.38 4.34 2.65
N GLN A 65 0.56 4.40 3.68
CA GLN A 65 0.45 5.52 4.61
C GLN A 65 0.91 5.08 6.00
N ILE A 66 2.21 5.18 6.26
CA ILE A 66 2.81 4.82 7.55
C ILE A 66 2.34 5.80 8.63
N GLN A 67 1.75 5.29 9.71
CA GLN A 67 1.42 6.10 10.87
C GLN A 67 2.53 6.03 11.93
N PRO A 68 3.15 7.17 12.32
CA PRO A 68 4.28 7.17 13.25
C PRO A 68 3.98 6.66 14.66
N TRP A 69 2.69 6.65 15.07
CA TRP A 69 2.26 6.09 16.35
C TRP A 69 2.03 4.58 16.32
N HIS A 70 2.26 3.93 15.17
CA HIS A 70 2.46 2.48 15.06
C HIS A 70 3.94 2.22 14.74
N PRO A 71 4.85 2.15 15.73
CA PRO A 71 6.29 2.10 15.49
C PRO A 71 6.75 1.02 14.50
N SER A 72 6.12 -0.16 14.54
CA SER A 72 6.40 -1.29 13.62
C SER A 72 5.90 -1.07 12.20
N SER A 73 4.97 -0.13 11.97
CA SER A 73 4.33 0.11 10.66
C SER A 73 5.36 0.38 9.57
N THR A 74 6.41 1.16 9.87
CA THR A 74 7.50 1.40 8.92
C THR A 74 8.12 0.10 8.42
N LEU A 75 8.38 -0.86 9.33
CA LEU A 75 9.01 -2.14 8.99
C LEU A 75 8.11 -2.98 8.09
N VAL A 76 6.80 -3.02 8.41
CA VAL A 76 5.81 -3.77 7.63
C VAL A 76 5.63 -3.15 6.23
N HIS A 77 5.64 -1.82 6.12
CA HIS A 77 5.60 -1.11 4.83
C HIS A 77 6.87 -1.31 4.00
N GLU A 78 8.04 -1.33 4.63
CA GLU A 78 9.30 -1.64 3.95
C GLU A 78 9.28 -3.03 3.33
N ALA A 79 8.72 -4.03 4.01
CA ALA A 79 8.51 -5.36 3.43
C ALA A 79 7.61 -5.30 2.18
N GLY A 80 6.52 -4.53 2.23
CA GLY A 80 5.66 -4.28 1.07
C GLY A 80 6.43 -3.65 -0.10
N VAL A 81 7.34 -2.70 0.16
CA VAL A 81 8.21 -2.11 -0.88
C VAL A 81 9.25 -3.11 -1.40
N ALA A 82 9.81 -3.98 -0.54
CA ALA A 82 10.77 -4.99 -0.99
C ALA A 82 10.12 -5.95 -1.99
N VAL A 83 8.88 -6.37 -1.75
CA VAL A 83 8.08 -7.13 -2.73
C VAL A 83 7.76 -6.30 -3.96
N LEU A 84 7.43 -5.00 -3.82
CA LEU A 84 7.18 -4.13 -4.98
C LEU A 84 8.41 -4.00 -5.90
N GLN A 85 9.61 -3.92 -5.34
CA GLN A 85 10.87 -3.82 -6.11
C GLN A 85 11.24 -5.12 -6.83
N THR A 86 10.89 -6.28 -6.28
CA THR A 86 11.35 -7.59 -6.76
C THR A 86 10.29 -8.35 -7.55
N SER A 87 9.03 -8.24 -7.12
CA SER A 87 7.87 -8.98 -7.61
C SER A 87 6.63 -8.06 -7.65
N PRO A 88 6.62 -6.99 -8.46
CA PRO A 88 5.56 -5.96 -8.42
C PRO A 88 4.15 -6.50 -8.65
N THR A 89 4.00 -7.56 -9.46
CA THR A 89 2.71 -8.22 -9.72
C THR A 89 2.15 -8.96 -8.51
N LYS A 90 2.98 -9.23 -7.48
CA LYS A 90 2.61 -9.91 -6.23
C LYS A 90 2.29 -8.95 -5.09
N PHE A 91 2.42 -7.64 -5.30
CA PHE A 91 2.25 -6.65 -4.24
C PHE A 91 0.90 -6.77 -3.52
N TRP A 92 -0.22 -6.80 -4.26
CA TRP A 92 -1.56 -6.85 -3.66
C TRP A 92 -1.84 -8.17 -2.92
N GLU A 93 -1.36 -9.29 -3.45
CA GLU A 93 -1.42 -10.60 -2.79
C GLU A 93 -0.64 -10.57 -1.47
N PHE A 94 0.58 -10.02 -1.49
CA PHE A 94 1.37 -9.87 -0.28
C PHE A 94 0.77 -8.87 0.72
N SER A 95 0.17 -7.76 0.25
CA SER A 95 -0.59 -6.84 1.12
C SER A 95 -1.69 -7.56 1.89
N LYS A 96 -2.41 -8.50 1.25
CA LYS A 96 -3.44 -9.33 1.93
C LYS A 96 -2.82 -10.19 3.04
N ILE A 97 -1.66 -10.76 2.78
CA ILE A 97 -0.92 -11.57 3.78
C ILE A 97 -0.42 -10.71 4.94
N LEU A 98 0.15 -9.54 4.67
CA LEU A 98 0.56 -8.59 5.71
C LEU A 98 -0.61 -8.19 6.60
N PHE A 99 -1.76 -7.87 6.01
CA PHE A 99 -2.97 -7.57 6.77
C PHE A 99 -3.52 -8.78 7.52
N ALA A 100 -3.40 -10.00 6.99
CA ALA A 100 -3.80 -11.22 7.70
C ALA A 100 -2.93 -11.46 8.94
N ALA A 101 -1.63 -11.17 8.85
CA ALA A 101 -0.67 -11.28 9.97
C ALA A 101 -0.60 -10.02 10.85
N GLN A 102 -1.48 -9.02 10.65
CA GLN A 102 -1.38 -7.70 11.28
C GLN A 102 -1.17 -7.74 12.81
N ALA A 103 -1.87 -8.63 13.51
CA ALA A 103 -1.82 -8.71 14.98
C ALA A 103 -0.40 -9.03 15.50
N ASP A 104 0.40 -9.74 14.71
CA ASP A 104 1.77 -10.11 15.07
C ASP A 104 2.72 -8.91 15.15
N TYR A 105 2.32 -7.77 14.59
CA TYR A 105 3.12 -6.57 14.47
C TYR A 105 2.55 -5.40 15.30
N PHE A 106 1.54 -5.62 16.15
CA PHE A 106 1.11 -4.62 17.13
C PHE A 106 2.11 -4.44 18.26
N ASP A 107 2.09 -3.28 18.92
CA ASP A 107 3.07 -2.88 19.95
C ASP A 107 3.30 -3.96 21.01
N ALA A 108 2.22 -4.52 21.57
CA ALA A 108 2.29 -5.54 22.60
C ALA A 108 3.05 -6.81 22.15
N ASN A 109 3.07 -7.08 20.85
CA ASN A 109 3.67 -8.28 20.25
C ASN A 109 5.13 -8.07 19.83
N VAL A 110 5.57 -6.83 19.60
CA VAL A 110 6.92 -6.52 19.09
C VAL A 110 7.77 -5.65 20.02
N VAL A 111 7.24 -5.22 21.17
CA VAL A 111 7.94 -4.27 22.08
C VAL A 111 9.35 -4.70 22.49
N ASN A 112 9.61 -6.01 22.57
CA ASN A 112 10.93 -6.58 22.94
C ASN A 112 11.69 -7.18 21.74
N GLU A 113 11.16 -7.05 20.52
CA GLU A 113 11.75 -7.64 19.33
C GLU A 113 12.79 -6.69 18.71
N MET A 114 13.93 -7.22 18.29
CA MET A 114 14.92 -6.42 17.57
C MET A 114 14.47 -6.17 16.14
N ARG A 115 14.84 -5.01 15.59
CA ARG A 115 14.44 -4.59 14.24
C ARG A 115 14.73 -5.63 13.15
N ASN A 116 15.92 -6.24 13.16
CA ASN A 116 16.31 -7.25 12.16
C ASN A 116 15.59 -8.59 12.35
N ASP A 117 15.13 -8.92 13.55
CA ASP A 117 14.30 -10.11 13.80
C ASP A 117 12.90 -9.92 13.19
N THR A 118 12.32 -8.72 13.35
CA THR A 118 11.06 -8.37 12.68
C THR A 118 11.20 -8.45 11.16
N TYR A 119 12.31 -7.95 10.57
CA TYR A 119 12.55 -8.07 9.13
C TYR A 119 12.74 -9.51 8.67
N ALA A 120 13.39 -10.37 9.45
CA ALA A 120 13.52 -11.79 9.13
C ALA A 120 12.14 -12.46 9.06
N ARG A 121 11.25 -12.17 10.02
CA ARG A 121 9.87 -12.67 10.00
C ARG A 121 9.07 -12.13 8.83
N LEU A 122 9.21 -10.84 8.50
CA LEU A 122 8.55 -10.22 7.34
C LEU A 122 9.03 -10.81 6.01
N ALA A 123 10.33 -11.09 5.89
CA ALA A 123 10.89 -11.75 4.71
C ALA A 123 10.38 -13.18 4.56
N LYS A 124 10.32 -13.93 5.67
CA LYS A 124 9.72 -15.27 5.70
C LYS A 124 8.24 -15.24 5.31
N LEU A 125 7.50 -14.26 5.81
CA LEU A 125 6.11 -14.06 5.43
C LEU A 125 5.97 -13.76 3.94
N ALA A 126 6.85 -12.94 3.35
CA ALA A 126 6.88 -12.71 1.91
C ALA A 126 7.18 -13.99 1.10
N GLY A 127 8.09 -14.83 1.58
CA GLY A 127 8.43 -16.12 0.98
C GLY A 127 7.28 -17.15 0.95
N THR A 128 6.17 -16.89 1.64
CA THR A 128 4.95 -17.71 1.53
C THR A 128 4.17 -17.47 0.22
N VAL A 129 4.45 -16.36 -0.48
CA VAL A 129 3.87 -16.06 -1.78
C VAL A 129 4.65 -16.77 -2.87
N GLU A 130 3.95 -17.49 -3.74
CA GLU A 130 4.58 -18.19 -4.86
C GLU A 130 5.40 -17.25 -5.74
N GLY A 131 6.67 -17.61 -5.97
CA GLY A 131 7.60 -16.87 -6.82
C GLY A 131 8.41 -15.79 -6.10
N ILE A 132 8.23 -15.58 -4.79
CA ILE A 132 9.05 -14.65 -4.00
C ILE A 132 10.22 -15.39 -3.32
N ASP A 133 11.43 -14.87 -3.47
CA ASP A 133 12.62 -15.37 -2.76
C ASP A 133 12.78 -14.65 -1.41
N GLU A 134 12.52 -15.36 -0.31
CA GLU A 134 12.70 -14.89 1.07
C GLU A 134 14.06 -14.25 1.32
N ARG A 135 15.15 -14.83 0.78
CA ARG A 135 16.52 -14.36 1.04
C ARG A 135 16.75 -13.01 0.39
N GLU A 136 16.24 -12.83 -0.82
CA GLU A 136 16.33 -11.54 -1.53
C GLU A 136 15.48 -10.46 -0.84
N ILE A 137 14.31 -10.83 -0.29
CA ILE A 137 13.53 -9.90 0.52
C ILE A 137 14.29 -9.50 1.78
N TYR A 138 14.84 -10.45 2.53
CA TYR A 138 15.61 -10.14 3.74
C TYR A 138 16.82 -9.25 3.44
N ARG A 139 17.59 -9.55 2.38
CA ARG A 139 18.73 -8.74 1.95
C ARG A 139 18.36 -7.27 1.68
N ARG A 140 17.12 -6.99 1.26
CA ARG A 140 16.63 -5.63 1.04
C ARG A 140 16.19 -4.91 2.29
N LEU A 141 15.84 -5.65 3.33
CA LEU A 141 15.27 -5.13 4.58
C LEU A 141 16.29 -4.99 5.70
N GLU A 142 17.27 -5.90 5.76
CA GLU A 142 18.29 -5.96 6.79
C GLU A 142 18.99 -4.61 6.98
N ILE A 143 19.20 -4.24 8.24
CA ILE A 143 19.93 -3.06 8.64
C ILE A 143 21.31 -3.46 9.13
N SER A 144 22.34 -2.83 8.54
CA SER A 144 23.72 -2.96 8.97
C SER A 144 23.94 -2.40 10.37
N ASP A 145 24.69 -3.13 11.20
CA ASP A 145 25.20 -2.68 12.49
C ASP A 145 26.50 -1.85 12.37
N LYS A 146 27.01 -1.68 11.14
CA LYS A 146 28.21 -0.91 10.80
C LYS A 146 27.85 0.41 10.11
N PRO A 147 28.69 1.44 10.27
CA PRO A 147 28.56 2.69 9.50
C PRO A 147 28.59 2.44 8.00
N ASP A 148 27.95 3.32 7.24
CA ASP A 148 28.08 3.33 5.79
C ASP A 148 29.49 3.76 5.35
N LYS A 149 29.74 3.73 4.03
CA LYS A 149 31.04 4.06 3.42
C LYS A 149 31.55 5.48 3.75
N ASP A 150 30.64 6.39 4.11
CA ASP A 150 30.92 7.79 4.42
C ASP A 150 30.89 8.03 5.95
N GLY A 151 30.80 6.96 6.75
CA GLY A 151 30.73 7.00 8.21
C GLY A 151 29.33 7.30 8.78
N GLY A 152 28.29 7.31 7.94
CA GLY A 152 26.92 7.56 8.36
C GLY A 152 26.33 6.41 9.18
N LEU A 153 25.57 6.76 10.22
CA LEU A 153 24.94 5.79 11.15
C LEU A 153 23.45 5.56 10.86
N ASN A 154 22.89 6.29 9.88
CA ASN A 154 21.46 6.25 9.51
C ASN A 154 21.28 5.78 8.06
N GLY A 155 22.00 4.72 7.67
CA GLY A 155 22.01 4.22 6.29
C GLY A 155 20.65 3.72 5.80
N GLY A 156 19.79 3.26 6.71
CA GLY A 156 18.53 2.60 6.34
C GLY A 156 18.79 1.27 5.64
N ASN A 157 17.79 0.81 4.89
CA ASN A 157 17.84 -0.41 4.08
C ASN A 157 17.66 -0.10 2.58
N LEU A 158 17.65 -1.12 1.72
CA LEU A 158 17.61 -0.93 0.27
C LEU A 158 16.27 -0.38 -0.27
N VAL A 159 15.23 -0.33 0.58
CA VAL A 159 13.91 0.21 0.22
C VAL A 159 13.66 1.61 0.76
N THR A 160 14.52 2.12 1.63
CA THR A 160 14.34 3.38 2.37
C THR A 160 14.09 4.58 1.44
N ASN A 161 14.77 4.66 0.30
CA ASN A 161 14.60 5.79 -0.62
C ASN A 161 13.24 5.79 -1.32
N ASP A 162 12.69 4.61 -1.62
CA ASP A 162 11.35 4.50 -2.21
C ASP A 162 10.28 4.85 -1.17
N ILE A 163 10.43 4.38 0.08
CA ILE A 163 9.57 4.78 1.20
C ILE A 163 9.54 6.30 1.36
N LYS A 164 10.70 6.98 1.30
CA LYS A 164 10.76 8.45 1.38
C LYS A 164 9.92 9.11 0.28
N LEU A 165 9.96 8.61 -0.96
CA LEU A 165 9.18 9.15 -2.07
C LEU A 165 7.68 8.88 -1.89
N LEU A 166 7.30 7.68 -1.47
CA LEU A 166 5.90 7.32 -1.20
C LEU A 166 5.31 8.19 -0.08
N VAL A 167 6.02 8.32 1.04
CA VAL A 167 5.60 9.17 2.17
C VAL A 167 5.54 10.64 1.76
N LYS A 168 6.51 11.13 0.96
CA LYS A 168 6.49 12.50 0.44
C LYS A 168 5.24 12.75 -0.43
N ALA A 169 4.87 11.79 -1.28
CA ALA A 169 3.67 11.92 -2.11
C ALA A 169 2.40 12.05 -1.26
N ASN A 170 2.24 11.23 -0.22
CA ASN A 170 1.07 11.30 0.66
C ASN A 170 1.03 12.60 1.47
N ARG A 171 2.19 13.09 1.93
CA ARG A 171 2.31 14.37 2.63
C ARG A 171 1.85 15.55 1.77
N LEU A 172 2.18 15.54 0.47
CA LEU A 172 1.71 16.56 -0.48
C LEU A 172 0.18 16.55 -0.65
N GLN A 173 -0.47 15.43 -0.37
CA GLN A 173 -1.93 15.28 -0.43
C GLN A 173 -2.61 15.54 0.93
N GLY A 174 -1.86 15.89 1.97
CA GLY A 174 -2.42 16.20 3.30
C GLY A 174 -3.05 15.00 4.02
N ILE A 175 -2.64 13.78 3.70
CA ILE A 175 -3.21 12.57 4.30
C ILE A 175 -2.77 12.45 5.76
N HIS A 176 -3.74 12.33 6.66
CA HIS A 176 -3.49 12.19 8.10
C HIS A 176 -4.00 10.84 8.64
N VAL A 177 -5.29 10.53 8.49
CA VAL A 177 -5.90 9.33 9.07
C VAL A 177 -5.91 8.18 8.08
N THR A 178 -5.85 6.95 8.59
CA THR A 178 -5.96 5.72 7.79
C THR A 178 -7.16 4.89 8.27
N PRO A 179 -7.99 4.34 7.36
CA PRO A 179 -7.90 4.53 5.92
C PRO A 179 -8.36 5.94 5.48
N THR A 180 -7.79 6.45 4.39
CA THR A 180 -8.36 7.57 3.62
C THR A 180 -8.54 7.13 2.17
N VAL A 181 -9.64 7.54 1.54
CA VAL A 181 -9.90 7.26 0.12
C VAL A 181 -9.93 8.57 -0.65
N MET A 182 -9.21 8.61 -1.77
CA MET A 182 -9.32 9.68 -2.77
C MET A 182 -9.98 9.13 -4.03
N PHE A 183 -10.95 9.85 -4.59
CA PHE A 183 -11.55 9.57 -5.88
C PHE A 183 -11.16 10.63 -6.89
N ASN A 184 -10.48 10.22 -7.98
CA ASN A 184 -9.97 11.10 -9.03
C ASN A 184 -9.18 12.31 -8.52
N GLY A 185 -8.43 12.12 -7.42
CA GLY A 185 -7.60 13.15 -6.80
C GLY A 185 -8.28 13.99 -5.72
N TYR A 186 -9.55 13.74 -5.40
CA TYR A 186 -10.30 14.46 -4.35
C TYR A 186 -10.63 13.55 -3.17
N PRO A 187 -10.64 14.04 -1.92
CA PRO A 187 -11.06 13.23 -0.77
C PRO A 187 -12.50 12.74 -0.93
N GLU A 188 -12.72 11.45 -0.75
CA GLU A 188 -14.05 10.83 -0.76
C GLU A 188 -14.43 10.42 0.67
N ASN A 189 -14.89 11.41 1.43
CA ASN A 189 -15.22 11.24 2.86
C ASN A 189 -16.48 10.39 3.10
N GLY A 190 -17.26 10.07 2.06
CA GLY A 190 -18.40 9.17 2.16
C GLY A 190 -18.00 7.71 2.34
N ILE A 191 -16.79 7.33 1.93
CA ILE A 191 -16.29 5.95 2.06
C ILE A 191 -15.60 5.78 3.42
N SER A 192 -16.10 4.83 4.21
CA SER A 192 -15.49 4.46 5.50
C SER A 192 -14.89 3.05 5.45
N SER A 193 -14.14 2.68 6.49
CA SER A 193 -13.66 1.30 6.68
C SER A 193 -14.79 0.28 6.89
N SER A 194 -16.01 0.74 7.17
CA SER A 194 -17.17 -0.12 7.38
C SER A 194 -18.05 -0.27 6.15
N PHE A 195 -17.66 0.31 5.01
CA PHE A 195 -18.37 0.06 3.75
C PHE A 195 -18.47 -1.45 3.50
N THR A 196 -19.70 -1.92 3.41
CA THR A 196 -20.00 -3.30 3.04
C THR A 196 -19.83 -3.48 1.53
N LYS A 197 -19.91 -4.74 1.08
CA LYS A 197 -19.97 -5.05 -0.34
C LYS A 197 -21.08 -4.26 -1.06
N ASP A 198 -22.29 -4.22 -0.48
CA ASP A 198 -23.44 -3.55 -1.09
C ASP A 198 -23.26 -2.03 -1.13
N ASP A 199 -22.60 -1.44 -0.13
CA ASP A 199 -22.28 -0.01 -0.13
C ASP A 199 -21.31 0.34 -1.25
N TRP A 200 -20.29 -0.51 -1.47
CA TRP A 200 -19.35 -0.37 -2.58
C TRP A 200 -20.04 -0.53 -3.93
N GLU A 201 -20.91 -1.54 -4.11
CA GLU A 201 -21.67 -1.75 -5.34
C GLU A 201 -22.49 -0.51 -5.71
N LYS A 202 -23.29 0.00 -4.77
CA LYS A 202 -24.10 1.21 -4.96
C LYS A 202 -23.25 2.44 -5.25
N TRP A 203 -22.12 2.58 -4.55
CA TRP A 203 -21.22 3.72 -4.77
C TRP A 203 -20.58 3.65 -6.16
N LEU A 204 -20.15 2.46 -6.61
CA LEU A 204 -19.55 2.27 -7.92
C LEU A 204 -20.54 2.52 -9.05
N GLU A 205 -21.76 1.95 -8.98
CA GLU A 205 -22.82 2.17 -9.96
C GLU A 205 -23.15 3.66 -10.15
N LYS A 206 -23.12 4.41 -9.05
CA LYS A 206 -23.41 5.85 -9.06
C LYS A 206 -22.28 6.69 -9.65
N ASN A 207 -21.01 6.31 -9.43
CA ASN A 207 -19.86 7.19 -9.65
C ASN A 207 -18.97 6.80 -10.85
N ILE A 208 -19.05 5.57 -11.33
CA ILE A 208 -18.24 5.06 -12.43
C ILE A 208 -19.08 5.06 -13.72
N VAL A 209 -18.92 6.12 -14.52
CA VAL A 209 -19.67 6.33 -15.77
C VAL A 209 -18.87 5.90 -16.99
#